data_AF-A0A7X9J7W7-F1
#
_entry.id   AF-A0A7X9J7W7-F1
#
_cell.length_a   1.000
_cell.length_b   1.000
_cell.length_c   1.000
_cell.angle_alpha   90.00
_cell.angle_beta   90.00
_cell.angle_gamma   90.00
#
_symmetry.space_group_name_H-M   'P 1'
#
loop_
_entity.id
_entity.type
_entity.pdbx_description
1 polymer ?
#
loop_
_entity_poly.entity_id
_entity_poly.type
_entity_poly.pdbx_seq_one_letter_code
_entity_poly.pdbx_strand_id
1 'polypeptide(L)'
;MNTFTFRAMGSQILIAMDTQQGVLSETNQEVVRWFEEWEQLFSRFRITAELSELNAHTGQDWPVSETFFRVLKQALQEERLSNGLVTPAVLNALESAGYVQSFEDLADSLASSLRQTYINSGNAQDIFLDESCLTVHLPIGMRLDLGGFVKGWAADQTMQRLQGTAPVLVDAGGDIAIS
;
A
#
# COMPACT_ATOMS: atom_id res chain seq x y z
N MET A 1 -27.83 6.88 -6.83
CA MET A 1 -26.47 6.86 -6.27
C MET A 1 -26.45 7.19 -4.78
N ASN A 2 -26.07 6.21 -3.97
CA ASN A 2 -25.86 6.33 -2.52
C ASN A 2 -24.36 6.27 -2.20
N THR A 3 -23.93 6.89 -1.11
CA THR A 3 -22.50 7.04 -0.78
C THR A 3 -22.17 6.63 0.65
N PHE A 4 -20.99 6.07 0.83
CA PHE A 4 -20.40 5.72 2.12
C PHE A 4 -18.95 6.22 2.16
N THR A 5 -18.54 6.82 3.28
CA THR A 5 -17.19 7.35 3.45
C THR A 5 -16.59 6.95 4.79
N PHE A 6 -15.29 6.66 4.80
CA PHE A 6 -14.52 6.37 6.01
C PHE A 6 -13.05 6.78 5.81
N ARG A 7 -12.21 6.65 6.84
CA ARG A 7 -10.77 6.90 6.73
C ARG A 7 -9.99 5.59 6.71
N ALA A 8 -9.04 5.49 5.80
CA ALA A 8 -8.05 4.41 5.73
C ALA A 8 -6.87 4.86 4.86
N MET A 9 -5.71 4.21 5.01
CA MET A 9 -4.52 4.43 4.17
C MET A 9 -4.07 5.90 4.15
N GLY A 10 -4.20 6.58 5.30
CA GLY A 10 -3.88 8.02 5.45
C GLY A 10 -4.75 8.97 4.62
N SER A 11 -5.96 8.54 4.22
CA SER A 11 -6.84 9.32 3.33
C SER A 11 -8.33 9.11 3.61
N GLN A 12 -9.18 9.90 2.97
CA GLN A 12 -10.62 9.67 2.93
C GLN A 12 -10.95 8.70 1.79
N ILE A 13 -11.69 7.66 2.11
CA ILE A 13 -12.22 6.70 1.14
C ILE A 13 -13.69 7.02 0.88
N LEU A 14 -14.09 7.06 -0.38
CA LEU A 14 -15.47 7.22 -0.82
C LEU A 14 -15.89 6.03 -1.68
N ILE A 15 -17.01 5.41 -1.30
CA ILE A 15 -17.72 4.43 -2.10
C ILE A 15 -19.03 5.05 -2.55
N ALA A 16 -19.29 5.07 -3.85
CA ALA A 16 -20.56 5.48 -4.42
C ALA A 16 -21.15 4.34 -5.25
N MET A 17 -22.37 3.92 -4.95
CA MET A 17 -23.05 2.82 -5.65
C MET A 17 -24.42 3.24 -6.15
N ASP A 18 -24.79 2.83 -7.36
CA ASP A 18 -26.14 3.02 -7.88
C ASP A 18 -27.08 1.87 -7.47
N THR A 19 -27.33 1.80 -6.16
CA THR A 19 -28.16 0.77 -5.51
C THR A 19 -29.08 1.38 -4.45
N GLN A 20 -29.92 0.59 -3.80
CA GLN A 20 -30.71 1.01 -2.64
C GLN A 20 -29.82 1.23 -1.41
N GLN A 21 -30.19 2.17 -0.54
CA GLN A 21 -29.37 2.51 0.65
C GLN A 21 -29.13 1.32 1.59
N GLY A 22 -30.10 0.40 1.71
CA GLY A 22 -29.96 -0.81 2.52
C GLY A 22 -28.81 -1.71 2.03
N VAL A 23 -28.75 -1.95 0.72
CA VAL A 23 -27.71 -2.78 0.08
C VAL A 23 -26.31 -2.20 0.30
N LEU A 24 -26.14 -0.89 0.13
CA LEU A 24 -24.86 -0.23 0.43
C LEU A 24 -24.48 -0.44 1.90
N SER A 25 -25.44 -0.25 2.81
CA SER A 25 -25.20 -0.32 4.25
C SER A 25 -24.74 -1.71 4.70
N GLU A 26 -25.21 -2.77 4.04
CA GLU A 26 -24.78 -4.16 4.29
C GLU A 26 -23.30 -4.38 3.91
N THR A 27 -22.78 -3.69 2.89
CA THR A 27 -21.38 -3.82 2.44
C THR A 27 -20.38 -3.01 3.25
N ASN A 28 -20.82 -1.98 3.99
CA ASN A 28 -19.94 -1.02 4.65
C ASN A 28 -18.91 -1.69 5.59
N GLN A 29 -19.34 -2.67 6.37
CA GLN A 29 -18.46 -3.38 7.31
C GLN A 29 -17.39 -4.20 6.59
N GLU A 30 -17.75 -4.84 5.47
CA GLU A 30 -16.80 -5.62 4.67
C GLU A 30 -15.78 -4.72 4.00
N VAL A 31 -16.20 -3.60 3.43
CA VAL A 31 -15.29 -2.63 2.80
C VAL A 31 -14.29 -2.09 3.83
N VAL A 32 -14.75 -1.64 5.00
CA VAL A 32 -13.85 -1.17 6.07
C VAL A 32 -12.87 -2.26 6.48
N ARG A 33 -13.34 -3.50 6.60
CA ARG A 33 -12.50 -4.65 6.93
C ARG A 33 -11.43 -4.91 5.86
N TRP A 34 -11.75 -4.84 4.57
CA TRP A 34 -10.76 -5.04 3.50
C TRP A 34 -9.64 -4.00 3.55
N PHE A 35 -9.99 -2.73 3.76
CA PHE A 35 -8.99 -1.67 3.89
C PHE A 35 -8.10 -1.86 5.13
N GLU A 36 -8.67 -2.27 6.26
CA GLU A 36 -7.89 -2.61 7.46
C GLU A 36 -6.93 -3.80 7.20
N GLU A 37 -7.40 -4.85 6.53
CA GLU A 37 -6.57 -5.98 6.10
C GLU A 37 -5.41 -5.50 5.21
N TRP A 38 -5.66 -4.60 4.25
CA TRP A 38 -4.63 -4.02 3.40
C TRP A 38 -3.66 -3.12 4.15
N GLU A 39 -4.10 -2.39 5.17
CA GLU A 39 -3.18 -1.62 6.02
C GLU A 39 -2.27 -2.52 6.86
N GLN A 40 -2.74 -3.70 7.29
CA GLN A 40 -1.89 -4.71 7.94
C GLN A 40 -0.90 -5.37 6.97
N LEU A 41 -1.09 -5.27 5.66
CA LEU A 41 -0.12 -5.76 4.68
C LEU A 41 0.88 -4.67 4.28
N PHE A 42 0.39 -3.47 3.99
CA PHE A 42 1.14 -2.48 3.21
C PHE A 42 1.53 -1.22 3.97
N SER A 43 1.09 -1.03 5.22
CA SER A 43 1.43 0.17 5.96
C SER A 43 2.85 0.11 6.50
N ARG A 44 3.72 1.01 6.03
CA ARG A 44 5.06 1.19 6.63
C ARG A 44 5.05 1.88 8.00
N PHE A 45 3.90 2.41 8.42
CA PHE A 45 3.75 3.10 9.71
C PHE A 45 3.29 2.16 10.82
N ARG A 46 2.76 0.98 10.46
CA ARG A 46 2.36 -0.06 11.41
C ARG A 46 3.51 -1.04 11.56
N ILE A 47 4.07 -1.13 12.77
CA ILE A 47 5.20 -2.03 13.05
C ILE A 47 4.86 -3.50 12.79
N THR A 48 3.60 -3.88 13.01
CA THR A 48 3.10 -5.24 12.80
C THR A 48 2.71 -5.55 11.36
N ALA A 49 2.80 -4.57 10.45
CA ALA A 49 2.43 -4.80 9.07
C ALA A 49 3.48 -5.64 8.35
N GLU A 50 3.03 -6.45 7.39
CA GLU A 50 3.90 -7.36 6.64
C GLU A 50 5.03 -6.61 5.90
N LEU A 51 4.74 -5.45 5.31
CA LEU A 51 5.74 -4.57 4.69
C LEU A 51 6.84 -4.14 5.68
N SER A 52 6.44 -3.77 6.91
CA SER A 52 7.37 -3.32 7.95
C SER A 52 8.28 -4.45 8.41
N GLU A 53 7.71 -5.65 8.57
CA GLU A 53 8.48 -6.87 8.89
C GLU A 53 9.46 -7.22 7.77
N LEU A 54 9.04 -7.21 6.50
CA LEU A 54 9.93 -7.44 5.37
C LEU A 54 11.09 -6.43 5.33
N ASN A 55 10.78 -5.14 5.55
CA ASN A 55 11.79 -4.08 5.61
C ASN A 55 12.79 -4.23 6.76
N ALA A 56 12.42 -4.95 7.83
CA ALA A 56 13.32 -5.25 8.95
C ALA A 56 14.24 -6.46 8.68
N HIS A 57 13.90 -7.31 7.70
CA HIS A 57 14.56 -8.59 7.43
C HIS A 57 15.31 -8.62 6.09
N THR A 58 16.09 -7.57 5.80
CA THR A 58 16.91 -7.49 4.58
C THR A 58 18.10 -8.45 4.58
N GLY A 59 18.56 -8.88 3.41
CA GLY A 59 19.72 -9.75 3.21
C GLY A 59 19.43 -11.24 3.36
N GLN A 60 18.15 -11.62 3.50
CA GLN A 60 17.69 -13.00 3.59
C GLN A 60 16.35 -13.16 2.89
N ASP A 61 15.99 -14.39 2.55
CA ASP A 61 14.67 -14.70 2.02
C ASP A 61 13.65 -14.61 3.14
N TRP A 62 12.58 -13.86 2.92
CA TRP A 62 11.51 -13.66 3.90
C TRP A 62 10.16 -14.10 3.33
N PRO A 63 9.38 -14.93 4.04
CA PRO A 63 8.07 -15.36 3.58
C PRO A 63 7.07 -14.20 3.58
N VAL A 64 6.22 -14.17 2.56
CA VAL A 64 5.16 -13.17 2.41
C VAL A 64 3.83 -13.85 2.07
N SER A 65 2.72 -13.17 2.34
CA SER A 65 1.41 -13.59 1.91
C SER A 65 1.28 -13.52 0.39
N GLU A 66 0.37 -14.34 -0.17
CA GLU A 66 0.12 -14.36 -1.60
C GLU A 66 -0.32 -12.99 -2.14
N THR A 67 -1.18 -12.29 -1.38
CA THR A 67 -1.62 -10.93 -1.73
C THR A 67 -0.44 -9.96 -1.78
N PHE A 68 0.40 -9.96 -0.76
CA PHE A 68 1.58 -9.11 -0.72
C PHE A 68 2.52 -9.39 -1.90
N PHE A 69 2.80 -10.67 -2.15
CA PHE A 69 3.66 -11.12 -3.25
C PHE A 69 3.14 -10.62 -4.60
N ARG A 70 1.84 -10.78 -4.88
CA ARG A 70 1.21 -10.34 -6.14
C ARG A 70 1.30 -8.82 -6.30
N VAL A 71 0.99 -8.05 -5.26
CA VAL A 71 1.04 -6.59 -5.29
C VAL A 71 2.48 -6.09 -5.50
N LEU A 72 3.45 -6.66 -4.78
CA LEU A 72 4.86 -6.30 -4.96
C LEU A 72 5.34 -6.67 -6.38
N LYS A 73 4.97 -7.85 -6.88
CA LYS A 73 5.30 -8.27 -8.26
C LYS A 73 4.77 -7.26 -9.28
N GLN A 74 3.56 -6.76 -9.11
CA GLN A 74 2.97 -5.74 -9.99
C GLN A 74 3.67 -4.38 -9.83
N ALA A 75 3.95 -3.93 -8.61
CA ALA A 75 4.70 -2.69 -8.37
C ALA A 75 6.10 -2.71 -9.03
N LEU A 76 6.79 -3.86 -8.99
CA LEU A 76 8.07 -4.04 -9.69
C LEU A 76 7.94 -4.13 -11.21
N GLN A 77 6.76 -4.51 -11.73
CA GLN A 77 6.49 -4.39 -13.17
C GLN A 77 6.36 -2.92 -13.58
N GLU A 78 5.62 -2.11 -12.81
CA GLU A 78 5.48 -0.68 -13.06
C GLU A 78 6.82 0.08 -12.94
N GLU A 79 7.67 -0.34 -12.00
CA GLU A 79 9.04 0.17 -11.90
C GLU A 79 9.81 -0.03 -13.20
N ARG A 80 9.78 -1.24 -13.76
CA ARG A 80 10.46 -1.53 -15.03
C ARG A 80 9.86 -0.75 -16.20
N LEU A 81 8.52 -0.68 -16.28
CA LEU A 81 7.83 0.06 -17.35
C LEU A 81 8.14 1.56 -17.32
N SER A 82 8.32 2.10 -16.12
CA SER A 82 8.62 3.52 -15.90
C SER A 82 10.11 3.84 -15.88
N ASN A 83 11.00 2.86 -16.11
CA ASN A 83 12.46 2.99 -15.97
C ASN A 83 12.87 3.57 -14.60
N GLY A 84 12.23 3.10 -13.53
CA GLY A 84 12.54 3.49 -12.15
C GLY A 84 11.90 4.80 -11.68
N LEU A 85 11.07 5.47 -12.50
CA LEU A 85 10.36 6.69 -12.09
C LEU A 85 9.30 6.39 -11.02
N VAL A 86 8.67 5.22 -11.08
CA VAL A 86 7.73 4.72 -10.07
C VAL A 86 8.37 3.49 -9.43
N THR A 87 9.02 3.66 -8.29
CA THR A 87 9.77 2.55 -7.66
C THR A 87 9.28 2.27 -6.24
N PRO A 88 9.08 0.99 -5.87
CA PRO A 88 8.80 0.64 -4.49
C PRO A 88 10.04 0.77 -3.60
N ALA A 89 11.26 0.80 -4.14
CA ALA A 89 12.52 0.91 -3.38
C ALA A 89 12.85 2.36 -2.95
N VAL A 90 11.85 3.11 -2.50
CA VAL A 90 11.94 4.57 -2.25
C VAL A 90 11.99 4.95 -0.77
N LEU A 91 11.74 4.02 0.16
CA LEU A 91 11.54 4.35 1.57
C LEU A 91 12.75 5.07 2.20
N ASN A 92 13.97 4.63 1.89
CA ASN A 92 15.19 5.29 2.39
C ASN A 92 15.28 6.76 1.97
N ALA A 93 14.89 7.08 0.74
CA ALA A 93 14.89 8.44 0.23
C ALA A 93 13.78 9.28 0.90
N LEU A 94 12.59 8.70 1.10
CA LEU A 94 11.48 9.36 1.79
C LEU A 94 11.84 9.72 3.23
N GLU A 95 12.40 8.77 3.99
CA GLU A 95 12.81 9.03 5.38
C GLU A 95 13.95 10.06 5.45
N SER A 96 14.92 9.99 4.53
CA SER A 96 15.99 11.00 4.42
C SER A 96 15.45 12.39 4.11
N ALA A 97 14.33 12.48 3.40
CA ALA A 97 13.60 13.72 3.12
C ALA A 97 12.67 14.16 4.27
N GLY A 98 12.57 13.38 5.36
CA GLY A 98 11.78 13.71 6.55
C GLY A 98 10.39 13.07 6.64
N TYR A 99 10.02 12.18 5.71
CA TYR A 99 8.73 11.48 5.74
C TYR A 99 8.75 10.27 6.68
N VAL A 100 9.16 10.47 7.92
CA VAL A 100 9.36 9.41 8.94
C VAL A 100 8.11 9.09 9.76
N GLN A 101 7.07 9.93 9.71
CA GLN A 101 5.83 9.78 10.46
C GLN A 101 4.62 9.82 9.52
N SER A 102 3.50 9.28 9.98
CA SER A 102 2.21 9.41 9.28
C SER A 102 1.75 10.87 9.29
N PHE A 103 0.82 11.22 8.40
CA PHE A 103 0.29 12.59 8.36
C PHE A 103 -0.53 12.90 9.63
N GLU A 104 -1.20 11.90 10.18
CA GLU A 104 -1.94 11.98 11.43
C GLU A 104 -1.04 12.30 12.64
N ASP A 105 0.16 11.70 12.71
CA ASP A 105 1.09 11.87 13.82
C ASP A 105 1.92 13.17 13.73
N LEU A 106 2.00 13.77 12.53
CA LEU A 106 2.80 14.98 12.28
C LEU A 106 2.29 16.21 13.06
N ALA A 107 1.01 16.20 13.46
CA ALA A 107 0.43 17.27 14.28
C ALA A 107 1.05 17.35 15.68
N ASP A 108 1.62 16.25 16.19
CA ASP A 108 2.00 16.10 17.59
C ASP A 108 3.52 16.08 17.84
N SER A 109 4.37 16.09 16.80
CA SER A 109 5.82 15.90 16.96
C SER A 109 6.69 16.82 16.10
N LEU A 110 7.24 17.86 16.73
CA LEU A 110 8.45 18.56 16.26
C LEU A 110 9.63 18.16 17.15
N ALA A 111 10.19 16.97 16.92
CA ALA A 111 11.46 16.59 17.55
C ALA A 111 12.32 15.67 16.67
N SER A 112 13.49 16.22 16.32
CA SER A 112 14.76 15.55 15.99
C SER A 112 14.74 14.40 14.98
N SER A 113 14.97 14.72 13.70
CA SER A 113 15.43 13.75 12.71
C SER A 113 16.94 13.60 12.81
N LEU A 114 17.43 12.45 13.30
CA LEU A 114 18.81 12.06 13.10
C LEU A 114 19.04 11.88 11.59
N ARG A 115 20.02 12.60 11.03
CA ARG A 115 20.40 12.46 9.62
C ARG A 115 20.94 11.04 9.42
N GLN A 116 20.12 10.15 8.89
CA GLN A 116 20.59 8.84 8.47
C GLN A 116 21.36 9.04 7.16
N THR A 117 22.62 8.61 7.14
CA THR A 117 23.47 8.68 5.95
C THR A 117 22.80 7.91 4.83
N TYR A 118 22.60 8.55 3.68
CA TYR A 118 22.10 7.92 2.47
C TYR A 118 23.01 6.75 2.10
N ILE A 119 22.56 5.52 2.40
CA ILE A 119 23.11 4.32 1.80
C ILE A 119 22.37 4.23 0.47
N ASN A 120 23.12 4.22 -0.63
CA ASN A 120 22.60 4.01 -1.97
C ASN A 120 21.77 2.72 -1.94
N SER A 121 20.45 2.85 -1.84
CA SER A 121 19.51 1.73 -1.90
C SER A 121 19.67 1.19 -3.31
N GLY A 122 20.09 -0.07 -3.42
CA GLY A 122 20.37 -0.73 -4.70
C GLY A 122 19.24 -0.61 -5.73
N ASN A 123 19.44 -1.18 -6.90
CA ASN A 123 18.43 -1.12 -7.95
C ASN A 123 17.22 -1.97 -7.52
N ALA A 124 15.99 -1.53 -7.79
CA ALA A 124 14.80 -2.38 -7.56
C ALA A 124 14.87 -3.71 -8.34
N GLN A 125 15.68 -3.76 -9.39
CA GLN A 125 16.02 -5.00 -10.12
C GLN A 125 16.80 -6.02 -9.29
N ASP A 126 17.40 -5.62 -8.16
CA ASP A 126 18.11 -6.51 -7.24
C ASP A 126 17.15 -7.20 -6.24
N ILE A 127 15.84 -6.91 -6.30
CA ILE A 127 14.81 -7.59 -5.51
C ILE A 127 14.47 -8.93 -6.16
N PHE A 128 14.61 -10.02 -5.41
CA PHE A 128 14.25 -11.35 -5.89
C PHE A 128 12.92 -11.81 -5.31
N LEU A 129 12.08 -12.39 -6.18
CA LEU A 129 10.78 -12.94 -5.84
C LEU A 129 10.77 -14.44 -6.18
N ASP A 130 10.57 -15.29 -5.17
CA ASP A 130 10.34 -16.73 -5.37
C ASP A 130 8.84 -17.02 -5.27
N GLU A 131 8.19 -17.22 -6.41
CA GLU A 131 6.75 -17.51 -6.49
C GLU A 131 6.40 -18.92 -6.01
N SER A 132 7.37 -19.85 -6.03
CA SER A 132 7.14 -21.23 -5.58
C SER A 132 7.12 -21.34 -4.06
N CYS A 133 7.96 -20.55 -3.38
CA CYS A 133 8.07 -20.50 -1.93
C CYS A 133 7.30 -19.33 -1.29
N LEU A 134 6.78 -18.41 -2.10
CA LEU A 134 6.22 -17.12 -1.68
C LEU A 134 7.18 -16.35 -0.76
N THR A 135 8.43 -16.20 -1.21
CA THR A 135 9.45 -15.44 -0.48
C THR A 135 9.95 -14.25 -1.29
N VAL A 136 10.39 -13.23 -0.56
CA VAL A 136 11.02 -12.01 -1.08
C VAL A 136 12.39 -11.87 -0.49
N HIS A 137 13.39 -11.60 -1.33
CA HIS A 137 14.73 -11.22 -0.91
C HIS A 137 14.97 -9.74 -1.20
N LEU A 138 15.20 -8.96 -0.15
CA LEU A 138 15.66 -7.58 -0.28
C LEU A 138 17.17 -7.49 -0.06
N PRO A 139 17.93 -6.80 -0.92
CA PRO A 139 19.33 -6.47 -0.63
C PRO A 139 19.49 -5.80 0.74
N ILE A 140 20.64 -6.02 1.39
CA ILE A 140 20.92 -5.46 2.72
C ILE A 140 20.71 -3.94 2.72
N GLY A 141 19.86 -3.46 3.64
CA GLY A 141 19.56 -2.04 3.81
C GLY A 141 18.57 -1.45 2.80
N MET A 142 18.10 -2.21 1.81
CA MET A 142 16.99 -1.79 0.94
C MET A 142 15.67 -1.86 1.71
N ARG A 143 14.87 -0.80 1.62
CA ARG A 143 13.53 -0.76 2.21
C ARG A 143 12.50 -0.27 1.21
N LEU A 144 11.33 -0.88 1.26
CA LEU A 144 10.22 -0.69 0.35
C LEU A 144 9.15 0.24 0.93
N ASP A 145 8.54 1.04 0.07
CA ASP A 145 7.30 1.78 0.30
C ASP A 145 6.39 1.54 -0.91
N LEU A 146 5.17 1.05 -0.66
CA LEU A 146 4.19 0.75 -1.70
C LEU A 146 3.10 1.82 -1.80
N GLY A 147 3.17 2.91 -1.03
CA GLY A 147 2.17 3.97 -0.92
C GLY A 147 1.85 4.69 -2.22
N GLY A 148 2.80 4.71 -3.18
CA GLY A 148 2.59 5.22 -4.53
C GLY A 148 1.80 4.28 -5.47
N PHE A 149 1.41 3.09 -4.99
CA PHE A 149 0.77 2.05 -5.79
C PHE A 149 -0.50 1.48 -5.12
N VAL A 150 -0.46 1.23 -3.82
CA VAL A 150 -1.48 0.41 -3.14
C VAL A 150 -2.86 1.05 -3.03
N LYS A 151 -2.99 2.37 -3.10
CA LYS A 151 -4.30 3.04 -3.03
C LYS A 151 -5.10 2.85 -4.31
N GLY A 152 -4.47 3.03 -5.48
CA GLY A 152 -5.08 2.69 -6.76
C GLY A 152 -5.43 1.20 -6.87
N TRP A 153 -4.54 0.33 -6.40
CA TRP A 153 -4.83 -1.11 -6.31
C TRP A 153 -6.02 -1.39 -5.38
N ALA A 154 -6.07 -0.79 -4.19
CA ALA A 154 -7.18 -0.95 -3.24
C ALA A 154 -8.52 -0.47 -3.84
N ALA A 155 -8.52 0.68 -4.52
CA ALA A 155 -9.71 1.20 -5.19
C ALA A 155 -10.23 0.22 -6.27
N ASP A 156 -9.33 -0.27 -7.12
CA ASP A 156 -9.65 -1.28 -8.15
C ASP A 156 -10.18 -2.57 -7.53
N GLN A 157 -9.53 -3.09 -6.49
CA GLN A 157 -9.97 -4.31 -5.81
C GLN A 157 -11.33 -4.15 -5.12
N THR A 158 -11.61 -3.00 -4.49
CA THR A 158 -12.93 -2.74 -3.92
C THR A 158 -14.00 -2.65 -5.01
N MET A 159 -13.72 -1.94 -6.11
CA MET A 159 -14.62 -1.87 -7.26
C MET A 159 -14.92 -3.27 -7.80
N GLN A 160 -13.89 -4.09 -8.02
CA GLN A 160 -14.04 -5.44 -8.56
C GLN A 160 -14.89 -6.36 -7.68
N ARG A 161 -14.83 -6.18 -6.35
CA ARG A 161 -15.64 -6.94 -5.40
C ARG A 161 -17.09 -6.48 -5.35
N LEU A 162 -17.37 -5.20 -5.59
CA LEU A 162 -18.70 -4.60 -5.47
C LEU A 162 -19.47 -4.50 -6.80
N GLN A 163 -18.80 -4.51 -7.95
CA GLN A 163 -19.41 -4.33 -9.28
C GLN A 163 -20.48 -5.38 -9.62
N GLY A 164 -20.44 -6.56 -8.99
CA GLY A 164 -21.46 -7.60 -9.16
C GLY A 164 -22.83 -7.23 -8.57
N THR A 165 -22.86 -6.24 -7.66
CA THR A 165 -24.08 -5.81 -6.97
C THR A 165 -24.74 -4.63 -7.67
N ALA A 166 -23.96 -3.63 -8.09
CA ALA A 166 -24.41 -2.43 -8.79
C ALA A 166 -23.21 -1.69 -9.40
N PRO A 167 -23.43 -0.77 -10.37
CA PRO A 167 -22.40 0.17 -10.79
C PRO A 167 -21.80 0.90 -9.59
N VAL A 168 -20.48 0.90 -9.49
CA VAL A 168 -19.74 1.42 -8.34
C VAL A 168 -18.62 2.36 -8.78
N LEU A 169 -18.41 3.41 -7.99
CA LEU A 169 -17.23 4.26 -8.00
C LEU A 169 -16.55 4.15 -6.64
N VAL A 170 -15.24 3.97 -6.68
CA VAL A 170 -14.36 3.98 -5.50
C VAL A 170 -13.33 5.07 -5.68
N ASP A 171 -13.20 5.95 -4.69
CA ASP A 171 -12.14 6.95 -4.58
C ASP A 171 -11.35 6.69 -3.30
N ALA A 172 -10.06 6.35 -3.44
CA ALA A 172 -9.12 6.12 -2.36
C ALA A 172 -8.10 7.26 -2.29
N GLY A 173 -8.50 8.41 -1.76
CA GLY A 173 -7.61 9.56 -1.60
C GLY A 173 -7.13 10.17 -2.93
N GLY A 174 -7.99 10.15 -3.95
CA GLY A 174 -7.75 10.65 -5.30
C GLY A 174 -7.51 9.56 -6.35
N ASP A 175 -7.24 8.32 -5.92
CA ASP A 175 -7.14 7.17 -6.82
C ASP A 175 -8.53 6.58 -7.08
N ILE A 176 -9.00 6.66 -8.34
CA ILE A 176 -10.41 6.37 -8.69
C ILE A 176 -10.54 5.12 -9.56
N ALA A 177 -11.46 4.23 -9.20
CA ALA A 177 -11.89 3.08 -10.01
C ALA A 177 -13.41 3.09 -10.21
N ILE A 178 -13.87 2.70 -11.40
CA ILE A 178 -15.29 2.66 -11.80
C ILE A 178 -15.61 1.36 -12.55
N SER A 179 -16.85 0.86 -12.42
CA SER A 179 -17.38 -0.31 -13.15
C SER A 179 -18.37 0.06 -14.25
#